data_AF-W2Z383-F1
#
_entry.id   AF-W2Z383-F1
#
_cell.length_a   1.000
_cell.length_b   1.000
_cell.length_c   1.000
_cell.angle_alpha   90.00
_cell.angle_beta   90.00
_cell.angle_gamma   90.00
#
_symmetry.space_group_name_H-M   'P 1'
#
loop_
_entity.id
_entity.type
_entity.pdbx_description
1 polymer ?
#
loop_
_entity_poly.entity_id
_entity_poly.type
_entity_poly.pdbx_seq_one_letter_code
_entity_poly.pdbx_strand_id
1 'polypeptide(L)'
;MAANDRAPPEHNKKMGALFIVNQLFKIYFKLNMIHLCRNLIRAVEGPAFPKFELFNKSDKVTYQYYVGRISMFEDQYQKAETCLDYAWKHCHRGKTRNKRMILQFLVPVKLLLGIMPSPKLLSDFALEEYTGLTDAIRDGNLHLFTEYLAQYQDKFIQQGVYLLIEKLRLLVLRNLFKKVYLIQQSHQLQMQDFQLALNVATGHSMGMDEIECVLTNLIFKGYIKGYMSHTKKILVVSKTQPFPPIVNVSS
;
A
#
# COMPACT_ATOMS: atom_id res chain seq x y z
N MET A 1 -32.91 13.32 -7.19
CA MET A 1 -31.47 13.14 -6.90
C MET A 1 -30.72 14.34 -7.44
N ALA A 2 -29.84 14.99 -6.67
CA ALA A 2 -29.17 16.25 -7.09
C ALA A 2 -28.42 16.15 -8.43
N ALA A 3 -27.88 14.96 -8.75
CA ALA A 3 -27.22 14.68 -10.03
C ALA A 3 -28.18 14.66 -11.25
N ASN A 4 -29.46 14.33 -11.04
CA ASN A 4 -30.48 14.25 -12.11
C ASN A 4 -31.33 15.51 -12.21
N ASP A 5 -30.92 16.61 -11.57
CA ASP A 5 -31.65 17.86 -11.59
C ASP A 5 -31.77 18.40 -13.04
N ARG A 6 -32.94 18.89 -13.42
CA ARG A 6 -33.21 19.49 -14.74
C ARG A 6 -33.50 20.99 -14.61
N ALA A 7 -33.36 21.55 -13.41
CA ALA A 7 -33.55 22.97 -13.18
C ALA A 7 -32.57 23.83 -14.01
N PRO A 8 -32.96 25.08 -14.34
CA PRO A 8 -32.08 26.05 -14.99
C PRO A 8 -30.75 26.21 -14.24
N PRO A 9 -29.67 26.65 -14.91
CA PRO A 9 -28.33 26.77 -14.31
C PRO A 9 -28.30 27.52 -12.98
N GLU A 10 -29.13 28.56 -12.83
CA GLU A 10 -29.26 29.42 -11.65
C GLU A 10 -29.80 28.69 -10.40
N HIS A 11 -30.50 27.56 -10.59
CA HIS A 11 -31.08 26.75 -9.52
C HIS A 11 -30.57 25.30 -9.54
N ASN A 12 -29.50 25.04 -10.29
CA ASN A 12 -29.05 23.69 -10.58
C ASN A 12 -28.28 23.08 -9.39
N LYS A 13 -28.85 22.04 -8.77
CA LYS A 13 -28.26 21.35 -7.61
C LYS A 13 -27.13 20.39 -7.97
N LYS A 14 -26.86 20.16 -9.27
CA LYS A 14 -25.80 19.24 -9.73
C LYS A 14 -24.43 19.59 -9.19
N MET A 15 -24.11 20.87 -9.09
CA MET A 15 -22.80 21.31 -8.60
C MET A 15 -22.57 21.03 -7.12
N GLY A 16 -23.64 20.85 -6.34
CA GLY A 16 -23.58 20.40 -4.95
C GLY A 16 -23.52 18.87 -4.78
N ALA A 17 -23.70 18.10 -5.86
CA ALA A 17 -23.81 16.64 -5.76
C ALA A 17 -22.52 15.99 -5.23
N LEU A 18 -21.34 16.44 -5.67
CA LEU A 18 -20.07 15.90 -5.19
C LEU A 18 -19.83 16.22 -3.71
N PHE A 19 -20.22 17.41 -3.26
CA PHE A 19 -20.19 17.76 -1.84
C PHE A 19 -21.07 16.81 -1.00
N ILE A 20 -22.29 16.52 -1.46
CA ILE A 20 -23.19 15.57 -0.78
C ILE A 20 -22.56 14.17 -0.72
N VAL A 21 -22.00 13.68 -1.83
CA VAL A 21 -21.27 12.40 -1.87
C VAL A 21 -20.13 12.39 -0.85
N ASN A 22 -19.36 13.48 -0.74
CA ASN A 22 -18.28 13.62 0.24
C ASN A 22 -18.79 13.58 1.69
N GLN A 23 -19.96 14.13 1.98
CA GLN A 23 -20.56 14.02 3.31
C GLN A 23 -21.05 12.59 3.59
N LEU A 24 -21.64 11.92 2.61
CA LEU A 24 -22.03 10.51 2.75
C LEU A 24 -20.83 9.60 2.98
N PHE A 25 -19.71 9.82 2.29
CA PHE A 25 -18.47 9.10 2.59
C PHE A 25 -18.03 9.30 4.04
N LYS A 26 -18.01 10.53 4.56
CA LYS A 26 -17.67 10.80 5.97
C LYS A 26 -18.56 10.01 6.93
N ILE A 27 -19.87 9.98 6.67
CA ILE A 27 -20.85 9.27 7.50
C ILE A 27 -20.60 7.76 7.44
N TYR A 28 -20.49 7.18 6.23
CA TYR A 28 -20.29 5.74 6.06
C TYR A 28 -18.97 5.26 6.65
N PHE A 29 -17.89 6.03 6.51
CA PHE A 29 -16.62 5.72 7.17
C PHE A 29 -16.73 5.77 8.69
N LYS A 30 -17.46 6.75 9.24
CA LYS A 30 -17.67 6.86 10.69
C LYS A 30 -18.53 5.72 11.25
N LEU A 31 -19.47 5.22 10.46
CA LEU A 31 -20.34 4.08 10.79
C LEU A 31 -19.72 2.71 10.45
N ASN A 32 -18.48 2.68 9.92
CA ASN A 32 -17.83 1.47 9.42
C ASN A 32 -18.63 0.72 8.32
N MET A 33 -19.42 1.44 7.53
CA MET A 33 -20.24 0.91 6.42
C MET A 33 -19.55 1.10 5.06
N ILE A 34 -18.27 0.72 4.96
CA ILE A 34 -17.43 0.98 3.77
C ILE A 34 -18.01 0.35 2.50
N HIS A 35 -18.68 -0.80 2.62
CA HIS A 35 -19.32 -1.50 1.50
C HIS A 35 -20.37 -0.64 0.76
N LEU A 36 -21.05 0.29 1.45
CA LEU A 36 -22.03 1.19 0.83
C LEU A 36 -21.40 2.28 -0.03
N CYS A 37 -20.11 2.60 0.21
CA CYS A 37 -19.40 3.63 -0.54
C CYS A 37 -19.28 3.30 -2.03
N ARG A 38 -19.30 2.01 -2.41
CA ARG A 38 -19.23 1.59 -3.82
C ARG A 38 -20.41 2.06 -4.64
N ASN A 39 -21.59 2.18 -4.04
CA ASN A 39 -22.77 2.75 -4.70
C ASN A 39 -22.59 4.23 -4.99
N LEU A 40 -21.90 4.95 -4.10
CA LEU A 40 -21.59 6.37 -4.31
C LEU A 40 -20.57 6.56 -5.44
N ILE A 41 -19.53 5.73 -5.48
CA ILE A 41 -18.53 5.75 -6.57
C ILE A 41 -19.21 5.51 -7.92
N ARG A 42 -20.04 4.47 -8.02
CA ARG A 42 -20.80 4.17 -9.25
C ARG A 42 -21.72 5.31 -9.67
N ALA A 43 -22.34 5.99 -8.71
CA ALA A 43 -23.19 7.15 -9.00
C ALA A 43 -22.37 8.33 -9.57
N VAL A 44 -21.15 8.56 -9.09
CA VAL A 44 -20.25 9.62 -9.58
C VAL A 44 -19.61 9.27 -10.93
N GLU A 45 -19.28 8.00 -11.16
CA GLU A 45 -18.73 7.50 -12.43
C GLU A 45 -19.82 7.35 -13.53
N GLY A 46 -21.10 7.46 -13.16
CA GLY A 46 -22.23 7.31 -14.06
C GLY A 46 -22.40 8.48 -15.04
N PRO A 47 -22.99 8.24 -16.23
CA PRO A 47 -23.08 9.24 -17.31
C PRO A 47 -23.98 10.43 -16.97
N ALA A 48 -24.88 10.28 -16.00
CA ALA A 48 -25.76 11.36 -15.54
C ALA A 48 -25.06 12.32 -14.56
N PHE A 49 -23.91 11.94 -13.99
CA PHE A 49 -23.17 12.79 -13.07
C PHE A 49 -22.41 13.88 -13.83
N PRO A 50 -22.34 15.12 -13.32
CA PRO A 50 -21.55 16.16 -13.98
C PRO A 50 -20.09 15.75 -14.12
N LYS A 51 -19.44 16.22 -15.19
CA LYS A 51 -18.02 15.96 -15.44
C LYS A 51 -17.18 16.37 -14.22
N PHE A 52 -16.28 15.49 -13.81
CA PHE A 52 -15.51 15.64 -12.57
C PHE A 52 -14.71 16.96 -12.55
N GLU A 53 -14.22 17.42 -13.69
CA GLU A 53 -13.42 18.65 -13.83
C GLU A 53 -14.17 19.91 -13.38
N LEU A 54 -15.49 19.93 -13.53
CA LEU A 54 -16.35 21.09 -13.22
C LEU A 54 -16.43 21.39 -11.73
N PHE A 55 -16.17 20.40 -10.87
CA PHE A 55 -16.24 20.60 -9.43
C PHE A 55 -15.02 21.35 -8.89
N ASN A 56 -15.21 22.02 -7.76
CA ASN A 56 -14.13 22.71 -7.06
C ASN A 56 -13.02 21.72 -6.63
N LYS A 57 -11.79 22.24 -6.46
CA LYS A 57 -10.64 21.39 -6.11
C LYS A 57 -10.79 20.72 -4.74
N SER A 58 -11.42 21.38 -3.76
CA SER A 58 -11.62 20.83 -2.41
C SER A 58 -12.49 19.58 -2.39
N ASP A 59 -13.57 19.56 -3.17
CA ASP A 59 -14.46 18.42 -3.28
C ASP A 59 -13.80 17.27 -4.03
N LYS A 60 -13.05 17.58 -5.10
CA LYS A 60 -12.26 16.57 -5.83
C LYS A 60 -11.22 15.91 -4.95
N VAL A 61 -10.47 16.68 -4.16
CA VAL A 61 -9.48 16.16 -3.20
C VAL A 61 -10.13 15.26 -2.16
N THR A 62 -11.28 15.67 -1.61
CA THR A 62 -12.02 14.89 -0.60
C THR A 62 -12.54 13.58 -1.20
N TYR A 63 -13.11 13.64 -2.40
CA TYR A 63 -13.60 12.46 -3.12
C TYR A 63 -12.46 11.46 -3.37
N GLN A 64 -11.35 11.94 -3.94
CA GLN A 64 -10.20 11.10 -4.28
C GLN A 64 -9.53 10.49 -3.04
N TYR A 65 -9.49 11.23 -1.92
CA TYR A 65 -9.05 10.68 -0.63
C TYR A 65 -9.89 9.47 -0.20
N TYR A 66 -11.22 9.55 -0.30
CA TYR A 66 -12.09 8.45 0.10
C TYR A 66 -12.04 7.28 -0.88
N VAL A 67 -12.09 7.53 -2.19
CA VAL A 67 -11.95 6.49 -3.22
C VAL A 67 -10.62 5.75 -3.05
N GLY A 68 -9.53 6.48 -2.83
CA GLY A 68 -8.22 5.89 -2.60
C GLY A 68 -8.19 4.96 -1.39
N ARG A 69 -8.81 5.34 -0.27
CA ARG A 69 -8.94 4.48 0.92
C ARG A 69 -9.81 3.24 0.67
N ILE A 70 -10.92 3.39 -0.05
CA ILE A 70 -11.79 2.26 -0.40
C ILE A 70 -11.03 1.27 -1.29
N SER A 71 -10.35 1.76 -2.34
CA SER A 71 -9.52 0.92 -3.21
C SER A 71 -8.40 0.24 -2.45
N MET A 72 -7.78 0.90 -1.47
CA MET A 72 -6.78 0.29 -0.58
C MET A 72 -7.38 -0.88 0.21
N PHE A 73 -8.58 -0.73 0.78
CA PHE A 73 -9.27 -1.81 1.51
C PHE A 73 -9.70 -2.98 0.60
N GLU A 74 -9.96 -2.70 -0.67
CA GLU A 74 -10.28 -3.71 -1.68
C GLU A 74 -9.03 -4.31 -2.36
N ASP A 75 -7.83 -4.10 -1.79
CA ASP A 75 -6.53 -4.55 -2.34
C ASP A 75 -6.21 -4.03 -3.77
N GLN A 76 -6.89 -2.98 -4.24
CA GLN A 76 -6.64 -2.30 -5.52
C GLN A 76 -5.58 -1.21 -5.35
N TYR A 77 -4.34 -1.60 -5.05
CA TYR A 77 -3.28 -0.66 -4.64
C TYR A 77 -2.89 0.35 -5.72
N GLN A 78 -2.93 0.00 -7.01
CA GLN A 78 -2.65 0.94 -8.10
C GLN A 78 -3.67 2.07 -8.16
N LYS A 79 -4.97 1.71 -8.09
CA LYS A 79 -6.06 2.69 -8.06
C LYS A 79 -5.99 3.52 -6.78
N ALA A 80 -5.69 2.89 -5.64
CA ALA A 80 -5.50 3.57 -4.37
C ALA A 80 -4.40 4.63 -4.45
N GLU A 81 -3.23 4.27 -5.00
CA GLU A 81 -2.10 5.17 -5.19
C GLU A 81 -2.49 6.34 -6.08
N THR A 82 -3.10 6.09 -7.24
CA THR A 82 -3.50 7.15 -8.20
C THR A 82 -4.44 8.15 -7.54
N CYS A 83 -5.45 7.67 -6.82
CA CYS A 83 -6.44 8.53 -6.15
C CYS A 83 -5.80 9.32 -4.99
N LEU A 84 -5.01 8.67 -4.14
CA LEU A 84 -4.36 9.31 -2.99
C LEU A 84 -3.26 10.29 -3.42
N ASP A 85 -2.51 9.99 -4.47
CA ASP A 85 -1.51 10.87 -5.07
C ASP A 85 -2.16 12.11 -5.70
N TYR A 86 -3.30 11.94 -6.39
CA TYR A 86 -4.11 13.07 -6.84
C TYR A 86 -4.52 13.96 -5.66
N ALA A 87 -5.08 13.36 -4.61
CA ALA A 87 -5.52 14.09 -3.42
C ALA A 87 -4.35 14.84 -2.78
N TRP A 88 -3.18 14.20 -2.66
CA TRP A 88 -1.96 14.79 -2.11
C TRP A 88 -1.49 16.02 -2.91
N LYS A 89 -1.36 15.87 -4.23
CA LYS A 89 -0.87 16.93 -5.14
C LYS A 89 -1.81 18.13 -5.21
N HIS A 90 -3.12 17.89 -5.14
CA HIS A 90 -4.13 18.93 -5.27
C HIS A 90 -4.62 19.49 -3.91
N CYS A 91 -4.21 18.90 -2.78
CA CYS A 91 -4.52 19.43 -1.47
C CYS A 91 -3.83 20.78 -1.26
N HIS A 92 -4.58 21.76 -0.75
CA HIS A 92 -4.08 23.10 -0.51
C HIS A 92 -2.85 23.10 0.40
N ARG A 93 -1.80 23.85 0.03
CA ARG A 93 -0.50 23.84 0.73
C ARG A 93 -0.61 24.22 2.21
N GLY A 94 -1.47 25.18 2.55
CA GLY A 94 -1.74 25.58 3.94
C GLY A 94 -2.64 24.64 4.76
N LYS A 95 -3.06 23.49 4.21
CA LYS A 95 -3.88 22.48 4.94
C LYS A 95 -3.02 21.28 5.34
N THR A 96 -2.02 21.53 6.17
CA THR A 96 -1.03 20.53 6.64
C THR A 96 -1.69 19.31 7.28
N ARG A 97 -2.74 19.50 8.09
CA ARG A 97 -3.50 18.39 8.69
C ARG A 97 -4.11 17.46 7.64
N ASN A 98 -4.75 18.01 6.60
CA ASN A 98 -5.37 17.20 5.55
C ASN A 98 -4.31 16.48 4.71
N LYS A 99 -3.21 17.17 4.42
CA LYS A 99 -2.03 16.59 3.77
C LYS A 99 -1.46 15.41 4.55
N ARG A 100 -1.29 15.56 5.86
CA ARG A 100 -0.89 14.47 6.76
C ARG A 100 -1.88 13.30 6.70
N MET A 101 -3.19 13.58 6.77
CA MET A 101 -4.22 12.53 6.66
C MET A 101 -4.16 11.76 5.35
N ILE A 102 -3.85 12.41 4.23
CA ILE A 102 -3.66 11.72 2.95
C ILE A 102 -2.41 10.83 3.00
N LEU A 103 -1.29 11.35 3.52
CA LEU A 103 -0.03 10.61 3.60
C LEU A 103 -0.11 9.36 4.48
N GLN A 104 -0.90 9.37 5.56
CA GLN A 104 -1.12 8.18 6.41
C GLN A 104 -1.64 6.96 5.63
N PHE A 105 -2.30 7.17 4.49
CA PHE A 105 -2.73 6.08 3.60
C PHE A 105 -1.84 5.97 2.36
N LEU A 106 -1.34 7.09 1.81
CA LEU A 106 -0.51 7.06 0.61
C LEU A 106 0.85 6.41 0.85
N VAL A 107 1.50 6.68 1.99
CA VAL A 107 2.82 6.12 2.33
C VAL A 107 2.79 4.60 2.34
N PRO A 108 1.92 3.91 3.11
CA PRO A 108 1.94 2.46 3.13
C PRO A 108 1.50 1.82 1.80
N VAL A 109 0.62 2.47 1.04
CA VAL A 109 0.30 2.04 -0.34
C VAL A 109 1.54 2.12 -1.23
N LYS A 110 2.27 3.24 -1.23
CA LYS A 110 3.50 3.39 -2.01
C LYS A 110 4.59 2.41 -1.59
N LEU A 111 4.72 2.12 -0.29
CA LEU A 111 5.66 1.12 0.21
C LEU A 111 5.37 -0.28 -0.36
N LEU A 112 4.09 -0.68 -0.43
CA LEU A 112 3.71 -1.95 -1.05
C LEU A 112 4.03 -2.01 -2.54
N LEU A 113 3.93 -0.87 -3.22
CA LEU A 113 4.30 -0.72 -4.62
C LEU A 113 5.82 -0.56 -4.82
N GLY A 114 6.62 -0.69 -3.76
CA GLY A 114 8.08 -0.60 -3.82
C GLY A 114 8.64 0.82 -3.89
N ILE A 115 7.84 1.84 -3.60
CA ILE A 115 8.24 3.25 -3.60
C ILE A 115 8.48 3.70 -2.16
N MET A 116 9.73 4.08 -1.86
CA MET A 116 10.12 4.56 -0.53
C MET A 116 9.82 6.06 -0.37
N PRO A 117 9.25 6.51 0.77
CA PRO A 117 9.18 7.93 1.11
C PRO A 117 10.57 8.49 1.44
N SER A 118 10.75 9.79 1.26
CA SER A 118 11.98 10.46 1.72
C SER A 118 11.93 10.71 3.23
N PRO A 119 13.07 10.68 3.95
CA PRO A 119 13.09 10.99 5.39
C PRO A 119 12.53 12.38 5.70
N LYS A 120 12.82 13.36 4.83
CA LYS A 120 12.29 14.72 4.94
C LYS A 120 10.76 14.76 4.89
N LEU A 121 10.13 13.99 3.99
CA LEU A 121 8.67 13.92 3.91
C LEU A 121 8.06 13.37 5.21
N LEU A 122 8.68 12.34 5.79
CA LEU A 122 8.19 11.76 7.04
C LEU A 122 8.30 12.75 8.21
N SER A 123 9.44 13.45 8.30
CA SER A 123 9.67 14.49 9.30
C SER A 123 8.72 15.69 9.14
N ASP A 124 8.56 16.21 7.91
CA ASP A 124 7.75 17.39 7.63
C ASP A 124 6.25 17.19 8.00
N PHE A 125 5.79 15.92 8.05
CA PHE A 125 4.40 15.56 8.33
C PHE A 125 4.20 14.73 9.61
N ALA A 126 5.23 14.59 10.45
CA ALA A 126 5.20 13.80 11.70
C ALA A 126 4.63 12.38 11.47
N LEU A 127 5.34 11.62 10.63
CA LEU A 127 5.02 10.25 10.21
C LEU A 127 6.15 9.29 10.64
N GLU A 128 6.66 9.47 11.84
CA GLU A 128 7.79 8.74 12.41
C GLU A 128 7.53 7.23 12.47
N GLU A 129 6.26 6.81 12.57
CA GLU A 129 5.86 5.39 12.57
C GLU A 129 6.32 4.61 11.32
N TYR A 130 6.61 5.30 10.22
CA TYR A 130 7.09 4.66 8.98
C TYR A 130 8.61 4.63 8.85
N THR A 131 9.37 5.37 9.67
CA THR A 131 10.83 5.50 9.50
C THR A 131 11.53 4.15 9.60
N GLY A 132 11.41 3.45 10.73
CA GLY A 132 11.99 2.12 10.88
C GLY A 132 11.41 1.06 9.95
N LEU A 133 10.14 1.20 9.52
CA LEU A 133 9.59 0.33 8.48
C LEU A 133 10.32 0.50 7.14
N THR A 134 10.66 1.73 6.75
CA THR A 134 11.41 1.97 5.51
C THR A 134 12.81 1.39 5.53
N ASP A 135 13.51 1.52 6.66
CA ASP A 135 14.84 0.96 6.84
C ASP A 135 14.79 -0.57 6.88
N ALA A 136 13.82 -1.13 7.61
CA ALA A 136 13.61 -2.56 7.68
C ALA A 136 13.32 -3.19 6.31
N ILE A 137 12.48 -2.57 5.49
CA ILE A 137 12.22 -3.05 4.13
C ILE A 137 13.49 -2.95 3.29
N ARG A 138 14.18 -1.81 3.29
CA ARG A 138 15.40 -1.60 2.49
C ARG A 138 16.47 -2.64 2.80
N ASP A 139 16.66 -2.91 4.08
CA ASP A 139 17.72 -3.80 4.56
C ASP A 139 17.29 -5.26 4.64
N GLY A 140 16.01 -5.58 4.45
CA GLY A 140 15.50 -6.93 4.71
C GLY A 140 15.64 -7.30 6.19
N ASN A 141 15.57 -6.33 7.09
CA ASN A 141 15.69 -6.54 8.53
C ASN A 141 14.33 -6.90 9.12
N LEU A 142 14.04 -8.21 9.21
CA LEU A 142 12.77 -8.71 9.70
C LEU A 142 12.55 -8.44 11.20
N HIS A 143 13.62 -8.40 12.00
CA HIS A 143 13.54 -8.08 13.42
C HIS A 143 13.06 -6.65 13.64
N LEU A 144 13.75 -5.67 13.04
CA LEU A 144 13.38 -4.26 13.11
C LEU A 144 11.95 -4.01 12.60
N PHE A 145 11.56 -4.70 11.53
CA PHE A 145 10.18 -4.64 11.03
C PHE A 145 9.17 -5.08 12.08
N THR A 146 9.44 -6.18 12.77
CA THR A 146 8.56 -6.77 13.78
C THR A 146 8.47 -5.87 15.02
N GLU A 147 9.59 -5.31 15.47
CA GLU A 147 9.63 -4.35 16.57
C GLU A 147 8.80 -3.10 16.28
N TYR A 148 8.97 -2.50 15.10
CA TYR A 148 8.21 -1.31 14.70
C TYR A 148 6.72 -1.61 14.54
N LEU A 149 6.38 -2.78 13.98
CA LEU A 149 4.99 -3.19 13.84
C LEU A 149 4.33 -3.36 15.21
N ALA A 150 5.03 -3.96 16.17
CA ALA A 150 4.55 -4.13 17.54
C ALA A 150 4.43 -2.78 18.26
N GLN A 151 5.45 -1.92 18.16
CA GLN A 151 5.48 -0.60 18.79
C GLN A 151 4.31 0.29 18.35
N TYR A 152 3.96 0.26 17.06
CA TYR A 152 2.91 1.11 16.48
C TYR A 152 1.61 0.35 16.18
N GLN A 153 1.44 -0.86 16.71
CA GLN A 153 0.30 -1.74 16.43
C GLN A 153 -1.04 -1.02 16.62
N ASP A 154 -1.29 -0.47 17.81
CA ASP A 154 -2.56 0.20 18.13
C ASP A 154 -2.83 1.38 17.22
N LYS A 155 -1.79 2.15 16.88
CA LYS A 155 -1.87 3.29 15.97
C LYS A 155 -2.26 2.83 14.57
N PHE A 156 -1.66 1.77 14.04
CA PHE A 156 -2.00 1.23 12.72
C PHE A 156 -3.38 0.59 12.69
N ILE A 157 -3.82 -0.06 13.78
CA ILE A 157 -5.18 -0.62 13.91
C ILE A 157 -6.21 0.50 13.90
N GLN A 158 -6.03 1.53 14.72
CA GLN A 158 -6.94 2.69 14.78
C GLN A 158 -7.02 3.43 13.44
N GLN A 159 -5.91 3.51 12.69
CA GLN A 159 -5.89 4.10 11.35
C GLN A 159 -6.50 3.19 10.27
N GLY A 160 -6.66 1.88 10.55
CA GLY A 160 -7.13 0.88 9.59
C GLY A 160 -6.08 0.45 8.58
N VAL A 161 -4.79 0.63 8.87
CA VAL A 161 -3.68 0.28 7.95
C VAL A 161 -2.87 -0.93 8.41
N TYR A 162 -3.12 -1.47 9.60
CA TYR A 162 -2.33 -2.58 10.17
C TYR A 162 -2.13 -3.76 9.21
N LEU A 163 -3.21 -4.26 8.61
CA LEU A 163 -3.14 -5.38 7.66
C LEU A 163 -2.32 -5.04 6.41
N LEU A 164 -2.35 -3.77 5.99
CA LEU A 164 -1.56 -3.28 4.86
C LEU A 164 -0.06 -3.25 5.20
N ILE A 165 0.28 -2.77 6.40
CA ILE A 165 1.67 -2.79 6.90
C ILE A 165 2.15 -4.23 7.01
N GLU A 166 1.35 -5.13 7.56
CA GLU A 166 1.72 -6.54 7.72
C GLU A 166 2.10 -7.20 6.39
N LYS A 167 1.42 -6.84 5.29
CA LYS A 167 1.77 -7.32 3.94
C LYS A 167 3.18 -6.91 3.49
N LEU A 168 3.76 -5.84 4.04
CA LEU A 168 5.14 -5.42 3.75
C LEU A 168 6.18 -6.40 4.27
N ARG A 169 5.85 -7.28 5.23
CA ARG A 169 6.75 -8.33 5.73
C ARG A 169 7.30 -9.19 4.59
N LEU A 170 6.47 -9.45 3.58
CA LEU A 170 6.89 -10.24 2.43
C LEU A 170 7.98 -9.53 1.60
N LEU A 171 7.95 -8.20 1.51
CA LEU A 171 8.98 -7.41 0.83
C LEU A 171 10.30 -7.37 1.62
N VAL A 172 10.21 -7.34 2.95
CA VAL A 172 11.37 -7.43 3.85
C VAL A 172 12.07 -8.78 3.64
N LEU A 173 11.31 -9.88 3.70
CA LEU A 173 11.81 -11.25 3.46
C LEU A 173 12.43 -11.39 2.06
N ARG A 174 11.77 -10.84 1.03
CA ARG A 174 12.31 -10.79 -0.32
C ARG A 174 13.69 -10.13 -0.35
N ASN A 175 13.86 -9.00 0.33
CA ASN A 175 15.12 -8.25 0.33
C ASN A 175 16.21 -8.98 1.14
N LEU A 176 15.85 -9.66 2.23
CA LEU A 176 16.76 -10.56 2.94
C LEU A 176 17.25 -11.69 2.01
N PHE A 177 16.35 -12.39 1.33
CA PHE A 177 16.70 -13.48 0.42
C PHE A 177 17.49 -13.00 -0.79
N LYS A 178 17.24 -11.78 -1.27
CA LYS A 178 18.08 -11.14 -2.28
C LYS A 178 19.52 -10.98 -1.78
N LYS A 179 19.73 -10.60 -0.51
CA LYS A 179 21.08 -10.52 0.08
C LYS A 179 21.76 -11.89 0.12
N VAL A 180 21.05 -12.94 0.51
CA VAL A 180 21.57 -14.32 0.47
C VAL A 180 22.04 -14.70 -0.93
N TYR A 181 21.23 -14.43 -1.96
CA TYR A 181 21.63 -14.66 -3.35
C TYR A 181 22.88 -13.88 -3.75
N LEU A 182 22.98 -12.61 -3.38
CA LEU A 182 24.14 -11.76 -3.70
C LEU A 182 25.43 -12.24 -3.01
N ILE A 183 25.32 -12.85 -1.83
CA ILE A 183 26.46 -13.42 -1.10
C ILE A 183 26.88 -14.76 -1.72
N GLN A 184 25.92 -15.66 -1.98
CA GLN A 184 26.19 -16.99 -2.51
C GLN A 184 26.65 -16.98 -3.97
N GLN A 185 26.25 -15.97 -4.75
CA GLN A 185 26.59 -15.82 -6.18
C GLN A 185 26.28 -17.06 -7.05
N SER A 186 25.32 -17.87 -6.62
CA SER A 186 24.89 -19.10 -7.29
C SER A 186 23.43 -18.99 -7.75
N HIS A 187 23.11 -19.63 -8.88
CA HIS A 187 21.74 -19.78 -9.36
C HIS A 187 20.99 -20.94 -8.68
N GLN A 188 21.68 -21.77 -7.91
CA GLN A 188 21.12 -22.84 -7.10
C GLN A 188 21.45 -22.53 -5.64
N LEU A 189 20.45 -22.11 -4.87
CA LEU A 189 20.61 -21.66 -3.48
C LEU A 189 20.05 -22.73 -2.55
N GLN A 190 20.82 -23.12 -1.55
CA GLN A 190 20.39 -24.12 -0.60
C GLN A 190 19.36 -23.54 0.36
N MET A 191 18.32 -24.30 0.68
CA MET A 191 17.31 -23.86 1.64
C MET A 191 17.90 -23.52 3.01
N GLN A 192 18.96 -24.22 3.40
CA GLN A 192 19.70 -23.97 4.64
C GLN A 192 20.34 -22.57 4.70
N ASP A 193 20.74 -22.00 3.56
CA ASP A 193 21.32 -20.65 3.52
C ASP A 193 20.29 -19.60 3.92
N PHE A 194 19.04 -19.76 3.47
CA PHE A 194 17.93 -18.88 3.84
C PHE A 194 17.55 -19.04 5.32
N GLN A 195 17.55 -20.29 5.80
CA GLN A 195 17.29 -20.57 7.21
C GLN A 195 18.35 -19.92 8.11
N LEU A 196 19.63 -20.09 7.78
CA LEU A 196 20.72 -19.45 8.50
C LEU A 196 20.58 -17.93 8.49
N ALA A 197 20.30 -17.33 7.33
CA ALA A 197 20.12 -15.89 7.22
C ALA A 197 18.95 -15.36 8.06
N LEU A 198 17.82 -16.08 8.11
CA LEU A 198 16.68 -15.74 8.96
C LEU A 198 17.02 -15.85 10.43
N ASN A 199 17.68 -16.93 10.83
CA ASN A 199 18.08 -17.16 12.23
C ASN A 199 19.01 -16.04 12.70
N VAL A 200 19.99 -15.65 11.88
CA VAL A 200 20.88 -14.53 12.19
C VAL A 200 20.13 -13.20 12.21
N ALA A 201 19.21 -12.97 11.27
CA ALA A 201 18.50 -11.70 11.16
C ALA A 201 17.42 -11.50 12.24
N THR A 202 16.88 -12.57 12.82
CA THR A 202 15.71 -12.52 13.72
C THR A 202 15.96 -13.09 15.11
N GLY A 203 17.04 -13.85 15.30
CA GLY A 203 17.27 -14.64 16.51
C GLY A 203 16.32 -15.83 16.67
N HIS A 204 15.41 -16.07 15.72
CA HIS A 204 14.39 -17.12 15.78
C HIS A 204 14.56 -18.11 14.62
N SER A 205 14.41 -19.39 14.95
CA SER A 205 14.44 -20.48 13.97
C SER A 205 13.10 -20.57 13.22
N MET A 206 13.09 -20.18 11.94
CA MET A 206 11.97 -20.47 11.04
C MET A 206 12.09 -21.91 10.51
N GLY A 207 10.97 -22.64 10.45
CA GLY A 207 10.95 -24.00 9.94
C GLY A 207 11.23 -24.05 8.43
N MET A 208 11.82 -25.15 7.94
CA MET A 208 12.11 -25.31 6.50
C MET A 208 10.85 -25.22 5.64
N ASP A 209 9.73 -25.77 6.10
CA ASP A 209 8.45 -25.73 5.39
C ASP A 209 7.86 -24.30 5.34
N GLU A 210 8.07 -23.51 6.39
CA GLU A 210 7.67 -22.10 6.43
C GLU A 210 8.49 -21.27 5.44
N ILE A 211 9.81 -21.46 5.40
CA ILE A 211 10.70 -20.81 4.42
C ILE A 211 10.30 -21.19 3.00
N GLU A 212 10.00 -22.46 2.77
CA GLU A 212 9.57 -22.99 1.48
C GLU A 212 8.25 -22.34 1.03
N CYS A 213 7.30 -22.17 1.95
CA CYS A 213 6.05 -21.47 1.72
C CYS A 213 6.27 -19.99 1.38
N VAL A 214 7.14 -19.29 2.11
CA VAL A 214 7.48 -17.89 1.83
C VAL A 214 8.11 -17.74 0.44
N LEU A 215 9.10 -18.57 0.11
CA LEU A 215 9.77 -18.55 -1.20
C LEU A 215 8.81 -18.84 -2.34
N THR A 216 7.94 -19.84 -2.16
CA THR A 216 6.89 -20.18 -3.15
C THR A 216 5.94 -19.01 -3.36
N ASN A 217 5.51 -18.33 -2.30
CA ASN A 217 4.67 -17.14 -2.40
C ASN A 217 5.38 -15.99 -3.12
N LEU A 218 6.68 -15.80 -2.89
CA LEU A 218 7.49 -14.79 -3.58
C LEU A 218 7.65 -15.11 -5.08
N ILE A 219 7.80 -16.38 -5.44
CA ILE A 219 7.82 -16.83 -6.84
C ILE A 219 6.46 -16.60 -7.50
N PHE A 220 5.38 -17.07 -6.85
CA PHE A 220 4.02 -16.93 -7.35
C PHE A 220 3.64 -15.47 -7.62
N LYS A 221 4.03 -14.56 -6.73
CA LYS A 221 3.81 -13.11 -6.88
C LYS A 221 4.79 -12.44 -7.85
N GLY A 222 5.76 -13.15 -8.41
CA GLY A 222 6.74 -12.60 -9.35
C GLY A 222 7.88 -11.78 -8.72
N TYR A 223 7.97 -11.74 -7.39
CA TYR A 223 9.04 -11.06 -6.66
C TYR A 223 10.38 -11.80 -6.72
N ILE A 224 10.34 -13.09 -7.01
CA ILE A 224 11.48 -13.95 -7.33
C ILE A 224 11.17 -14.65 -8.66
N LYS A 225 12.12 -14.64 -9.60
CA LYS A 225 12.05 -15.43 -10.84
C LYS A 225 12.83 -16.72 -10.66
N GLY A 226 12.15 -17.85 -10.60
CA GLY A 226 12.77 -19.16 -10.35
C GLY A 226 11.75 -20.24 -10.06
N TYR A 227 12.23 -21.39 -9.59
CA TYR A 227 11.39 -22.49 -9.12
C TYR A 227 12.04 -23.20 -7.93
N MET A 228 11.22 -23.89 -7.14
CA MET A 228 11.66 -24.73 -6.03
C MET A 228 11.87 -26.18 -6.50
N SER A 229 13.00 -26.78 -6.11
CA SER A 229 13.21 -28.23 -6.25
C SER A 229 13.06 -28.88 -4.88
N HIS A 230 11.88 -29.44 -4.62
CA HIS A 230 11.53 -30.04 -3.32
C HIS A 230 12.46 -31.18 -2.92
N THR A 231 12.75 -32.10 -3.86
CA THR A 231 13.62 -33.27 -3.61
C THR A 231 15.03 -32.86 -3.23
N LYS A 232 15.54 -31.78 -3.83
CA LYS A 232 16.91 -31.31 -3.61
C LYS A 232 17.00 -30.23 -2.52
N LYS A 233 15.86 -29.73 -2.03
CA LYS A 233 15.76 -28.59 -1.09
C LYS A 233 16.60 -27.39 -1.54
N ILE A 234 16.47 -27.04 -2.82
CA ILE A 234 17.12 -25.86 -3.42
C ILE A 234 16.10 -24.95 -4.10
N LEU A 235 16.39 -23.65 -4.05
CA LEU A 235 15.77 -22.64 -4.91
C LEU A 235 16.65 -22.44 -6.15
N VAL A 236 16.08 -22.65 -7.33
CA VAL A 236 16.75 -22.37 -8.60
C VAL A 236 16.23 -21.04 -9.14
N VAL A 237 17.09 -20.02 -9.18
CA VAL A 237 16.72 -18.68 -9.63
C VAL A 237 17.15 -18.40 -11.08
N SER A 238 16.43 -17.51 -11.74
CA SER A 238 16.72 -17.05 -13.10
C SER A 238 18.14 -16.48 -13.22
N LYS A 239 18.79 -16.74 -14.36
CA LYS A 239 20.07 -16.09 -14.71
C LYS A 239 19.90 -14.59 -14.98
N THR A 240 18.74 -14.20 -15.48
CA THR A 240 18.42 -12.81 -15.80
C THR A 240 17.48 -12.24 -14.76
N GLN A 241 17.96 -11.26 -13.98
CA GLN A 241 17.21 -10.55 -12.94
C GLN A 241 16.38 -11.49 -12.03
N PRO A 242 17.03 -12.34 -11.21
CA PRO A 242 16.34 -13.27 -10.31
C PRO A 242 15.43 -12.57 -9.29
N PHE A 243 15.77 -11.33 -8.92
CA PHE A 243 15.00 -10.48 -8.02
C PHE A 243 14.62 -9.16 -8.74
N PRO A 244 13.54 -9.13 -9.55
CA PRO A 244 13.13 -7.95 -10.31
C PRO A 244 12.74 -6.78 -9.38
N PRO A 245 12.90 -5.51 -9.79
CA PRO A 245 12.46 -4.36 -9.00
C PRO A 245 10.99 -4.50 -8.56
N ILE A 246 10.70 -4.20 -7.29
CA ILE A 246 9.35 -4.37 -6.70
C ILE A 246 8.31 -3.58 -7.52
N VAL A 247 8.65 -2.34 -7.90
CA VAL A 247 7.81 -1.47 -8.74
C VAL A 247 7.36 -2.16 -10.02
N ASN A 248 8.22 -2.97 -10.66
CA ASN A 248 7.89 -3.64 -11.93
C ASN A 248 6.95 -4.83 -11.76
N VAL A 249 6.88 -5.39 -10.54
CA VAL A 249 6.02 -6.54 -10.21
C VAL A 249 4.66 -6.04 -9.70
N SER A 250 4.68 -4.93 -8.96
CA SER A 250 3.49 -4.30 -8.40
C SER A 250 2.80 -3.34 -9.38
N SER A 251 3.26 -3.25 -10.64
CA SER A 251 2.66 -2.41 -11.68
C SER A 251 1.48 -3.08 -12.37
#